data_AF-A0A640P2Q3-F1
#
_entry.id   AF-A0A640P2Q3-F1
#
_cell.length_a   1.000
_cell.length_b   1.000
_cell.length_c   1.000
_cell.angle_alpha   90.00
_cell.angle_beta   90.00
_cell.angle_gamma   90.00
#
_symmetry.space_group_name_H-M   'P 1'
#
loop_
_entity.id
_entity.type
_entity.pdbx_description
1 polymer ?
#
loop_
_entity_poly.entity_id
_entity_poly.type
_entity_poly.pdbx_seq_one_letter_code
_entity_poly.pdbx_strand_id
1 'polypeptide(L)'
;MRGLFLAVFALLIVAGDSGRYIPQLIANAQRVLQFHSENVPLTEKASKLNDELSSSSYSPHTDIDEALAFLWLASKQGSEVAQSILLEQFESAYEKQFLAIGAIDKSNTVHYLEKLVNLENADAAWLLYQILGEEGASKRFMRLAALGNVAEAQLAFAMSTDSPEKREKWLVRAASQDYLPAQAALADWYLLHGQQALAKPLLAKTATLDMQSAFKYGRLLWGEGEHAKAREHFKVAAEKGHAQAKQALDATERYTSYSEQQAIKYSGSFDWEKEKDCLQRIQPFATSLATIMRAHTLYETFKNDDRLQGLSICLAPPIWLNAEVLSCESNFKNTGVLGCGIAPLASIAKKRKFSHAIVVAEQGKANVQNGVMYLDISDAYSVFVHELAHFSGFADEYPMGKGMANKLCDENGIGDFLPPNLIVDTDYWYAPHTTVSNWLDIDPSTIIARAKTCAVLGVNSYKPSRRITFMEHHDSGVIPPLYLVLWEQQLKKQNAQRPISMNFFQVFHNNGNQKEAAHWLAEYEAFASAQGQ
;
A
#
# COMPACT_ATOMS: atom_id res chain seq x y z
N MET A 1 -12.10 67.98 52.27
CA MET A 1 -11.65 66.56 52.26
C MET A 1 -12.76 65.51 52.20
N ARG A 2 -14.03 65.80 52.54
CA ARG A 2 -15.12 64.79 52.48
C ARG A 2 -15.61 64.42 51.07
N GLY A 3 -15.49 65.32 50.08
CA GLY A 3 -15.91 65.05 48.69
C GLY A 3 -14.96 64.14 47.90
N LEU A 4 -13.66 64.19 48.19
CA LEU A 4 -12.65 63.37 47.51
C LEU A 4 -12.70 61.90 47.96
N PHE A 5 -12.95 61.67 49.25
CA PHE A 5 -13.14 60.31 49.78
C PHE A 5 -14.39 59.63 49.21
N LEU A 6 -15.51 60.35 49.08
CA LEU A 6 -16.73 59.81 48.46
C LEU A 6 -16.54 59.50 46.97
N ALA A 7 -15.80 60.34 46.24
CA ALA A 7 -15.49 60.10 44.82
C ALA A 7 -14.57 58.88 44.63
N VAL A 8 -13.56 58.70 45.49
CA VAL A 8 -12.66 57.53 45.45
C VAL A 8 -13.36 56.25 45.90
N PHE A 9 -14.26 56.32 46.89
CA PHE A 9 -15.07 55.17 47.30
C PHE A 9 -16.11 54.78 46.24
N ALA A 10 -16.72 55.76 45.56
CA ALA A 10 -17.60 55.50 44.43
C ALA A 10 -16.83 54.90 43.24
N LEU A 11 -15.60 55.37 42.96
CA LEU A 11 -14.73 54.77 41.94
C LEU A 11 -14.29 53.35 42.30
N LEU A 12 -14.04 53.05 43.57
CA LEU A 12 -13.69 51.70 44.06
C LEU A 12 -14.89 50.75 44.10
N ILE A 13 -16.12 51.25 44.32
CA ILE A 13 -17.35 50.45 44.22
C ILE A 13 -17.70 50.19 42.75
N VAL A 14 -17.55 51.19 41.86
CA VAL A 14 -17.81 51.03 40.42
C VAL A 14 -16.72 50.18 39.75
N ALA A 15 -15.47 50.22 40.22
CA ALA A 15 -14.40 49.33 39.74
C ALA A 15 -14.39 47.95 40.42
N GLY A 16 -15.07 47.79 41.57
CA GLY A 16 -15.06 46.56 42.38
C GLY A 16 -16.21 45.58 42.11
N ASP A 17 -17.20 45.95 41.30
CA ASP A 17 -18.42 45.15 41.10
C ASP A 17 -18.41 44.29 39.82
N SER A 18 -17.47 44.53 38.90
CA SER A 18 -17.36 43.76 37.65
C SER A 18 -16.88 42.32 37.85
N GLY A 19 -16.23 42.01 38.98
CA GLY A 19 -15.72 40.66 39.28
C GLY A 19 -16.73 39.71 39.96
N ARG A 20 -17.84 40.23 40.52
CA ARG A 20 -18.80 39.42 41.30
C ARG A 20 -19.89 38.74 40.46
N TYR A 21 -20.04 39.12 39.19
CA TYR A 21 -21.11 38.62 38.33
C TYR A 21 -20.75 37.31 37.58
N ILE A 22 -19.49 37.14 37.17
CA ILE A 22 -19.07 35.99 36.33
C ILE A 22 -19.31 34.64 37.02
N PRO A 23 -18.86 34.40 38.28
CA PRO A 23 -19.09 33.11 38.94
C PRO A 23 -20.57 32.79 39.14
N GLN A 24 -21.41 33.80 39.39
CA GLN A 24 -22.84 33.62 39.57
C GLN A 24 -23.53 33.26 38.25
N LEU A 25 -23.16 33.90 37.14
CA LEU A 25 -23.67 33.57 35.80
C LEU A 25 -23.34 32.12 35.42
N ILE A 26 -22.10 31.69 35.67
CA ILE A 26 -21.66 30.31 35.41
C ILE A 26 -22.42 29.32 36.29
N ALA A 27 -22.52 29.58 37.60
CA ALA A 27 -23.22 28.70 38.53
C ALA A 27 -24.71 28.54 38.18
N ASN A 28 -25.37 29.64 37.79
CA ASN A 28 -26.76 29.60 37.36
C ASN A 28 -26.94 28.76 36.09
N ALA A 29 -26.08 28.97 35.09
CA ALA A 29 -26.14 28.21 33.85
C ALA A 29 -25.86 26.71 34.06
N GLN A 30 -24.82 26.37 34.83
CA GLN A 30 -24.47 24.98 35.11
C GLN A 30 -25.60 24.23 35.83
N ARG A 31 -26.31 24.89 36.75
CA ARG A 31 -27.46 24.30 37.44
C ARG A 31 -28.56 23.89 36.46
N VAL A 32 -28.84 24.75 35.48
CA VAL A 32 -29.85 24.48 34.45
C VAL A 32 -29.38 23.35 33.51
N LEU A 33 -28.12 23.38 33.08
CA LEU A 33 -27.56 22.35 32.20
C LEU A 33 -27.47 20.97 32.88
N GLN A 34 -27.08 20.91 34.15
CA GLN A 34 -27.03 19.67 34.94
C GLN A 34 -28.43 19.05 35.09
N PHE A 35 -29.42 19.87 35.46
CA PHE A 35 -30.81 19.41 35.61
C PHE A 35 -31.36 18.79 34.32
N HIS A 36 -31.01 19.33 33.15
CA HIS A 36 -31.45 18.78 31.87
C HIS A 36 -30.63 17.54 31.46
N SER A 37 -29.35 17.46 31.83
CA SER A 37 -28.52 16.28 31.55
C SER A 37 -28.97 15.03 32.33
N GLU A 38 -29.47 15.20 33.56
CA GLU A 38 -29.93 14.11 34.43
C GLU A 38 -31.36 13.65 34.12
N ASN A 39 -32.18 14.50 33.49
CA ASN A 39 -33.60 14.25 33.22
C ASN A 39 -33.92 13.86 31.76
N VAL A 40 -32.92 13.54 30.93
CA VAL A 40 -33.17 12.93 29.61
C VAL A 40 -33.70 11.50 29.82
N PRO A 41 -34.96 11.19 29.51
CA PRO A 41 -35.48 9.85 29.74
C PRO A 41 -34.86 8.87 28.74
N LEU A 42 -34.20 7.83 29.25
CA LEU A 42 -34.12 6.57 28.53
C LEU A 42 -35.58 6.11 28.31
N THR A 43 -35.97 6.00 27.05
CA THR A 43 -37.32 5.60 26.63
C THR A 43 -37.73 4.26 27.22
N GLU A 44 -38.69 4.28 28.16
CA GLU A 44 -39.86 3.39 28.25
C GLU A 44 -40.54 3.54 29.63
N LYS A 45 -41.47 4.50 29.75
CA LYS A 45 -42.70 4.41 30.58
C LYS A 45 -43.44 5.74 30.56
N ALA A 46 -44.00 6.09 29.42
CA ALA A 46 -45.09 7.06 29.37
C ALA A 46 -46.43 6.31 29.48
N SER A 47 -46.80 5.88 30.68
CA SER A 47 -48.21 5.78 31.05
C SER A 47 -48.35 5.80 32.57
N LYS A 48 -49.12 6.77 33.06
CA LYS A 48 -49.56 7.00 34.45
C LYS A 48 -48.55 7.72 35.35
N LEU A 49 -48.62 9.04 35.35
CA LEU A 49 -49.06 9.79 36.53
C LEU A 49 -49.45 11.22 36.10
N ASN A 50 -50.75 11.42 35.86
CA ASN A 50 -51.36 12.73 36.04
C ASN A 50 -51.88 12.72 37.47
N ASP A 51 -51.31 13.54 38.34
CA ASP A 51 -52.09 14.43 39.21
C ASP A 51 -51.14 15.34 40.00
N GLU A 52 -51.55 16.61 40.07
CA GLU A 52 -51.07 17.66 40.99
C GLU A 52 -49.68 18.29 40.75
N LEU A 53 -49.60 19.24 39.82
CA LEU A 53 -49.25 20.64 40.15
C LEU A 53 -49.40 21.54 38.91
N SER A 54 -50.38 22.44 38.95
CA SER A 54 -50.51 23.54 38.00
C SER A 54 -49.73 24.76 38.50
N SER A 55 -48.59 25.07 37.88
CA SER A 55 -48.20 26.45 37.57
C SER A 55 -46.94 26.49 36.71
N SER A 56 -47.06 27.19 35.58
CA SER A 56 -46.03 27.53 34.59
C SER A 56 -45.75 26.47 33.52
N SER A 57 -46.26 26.72 32.32
CA SER A 57 -45.84 26.08 31.08
C SER A 57 -44.43 26.57 30.72
N TYR A 58 -43.41 26.01 31.35
CA TYR A 58 -42.00 26.27 31.02
C TYR A 58 -41.56 25.26 29.96
N SER A 59 -41.02 25.76 28.85
CA SER A 59 -40.49 24.92 27.78
C SER A 59 -39.03 24.58 28.09
N PRO A 60 -38.59 23.31 27.99
CA PRO A 60 -37.19 22.94 28.15
C PRO A 60 -36.23 23.72 27.23
N HIS A 61 -36.75 24.22 26.10
CA HIS A 61 -35.99 25.06 25.18
C HIS A 61 -35.63 26.43 25.76
N THR A 62 -36.54 27.08 26.50
CA THR A 62 -36.31 28.43 27.02
C THR A 62 -35.27 28.44 28.14
N ASP A 63 -35.23 27.40 28.97
CA ASP A 63 -34.28 27.32 30.08
C ASP A 63 -32.84 27.10 29.59
N ILE A 64 -32.66 26.25 28.57
CA ILE A 64 -31.34 26.01 27.98
C ILE A 64 -30.85 27.24 27.22
N ASP A 65 -31.72 27.94 26.48
CA ASP A 65 -31.36 29.20 25.81
C ASP A 65 -30.93 30.28 26.82
N GLU A 66 -31.60 30.37 27.97
CA GLU A 66 -31.20 31.25 29.08
C GLU A 66 -29.84 30.85 29.67
N ALA A 67 -29.60 29.56 29.87
CA ALA A 67 -28.31 29.05 30.35
C ALA A 67 -27.16 29.38 29.37
N LEU A 68 -27.36 29.16 28.06
CA LEU A 68 -26.41 29.52 27.02
C LEU A 68 -26.17 31.04 26.97
N ALA A 69 -27.21 31.85 27.17
CA ALA A 69 -27.10 33.30 27.23
C ALA A 69 -26.30 33.78 28.46
N PHE A 70 -26.48 33.17 29.64
CA PHE A 70 -25.70 33.48 30.83
C PHE A 70 -24.22 33.13 30.64
N LEU A 71 -23.93 31.96 30.07
CA LEU A 71 -22.56 31.58 29.73
C LEU A 71 -21.95 32.55 28.71
N TRP A 72 -22.68 32.92 27.67
CA TRP A 72 -22.21 33.91 26.69
C TRP A 72 -21.90 35.27 27.33
N LEU A 73 -22.74 35.74 28.25
CA LEU A 73 -22.51 37.00 28.95
C LEU A 73 -21.22 36.94 29.78
N ALA A 74 -20.96 35.82 30.45
CA ALA A 74 -19.72 35.57 31.17
C ALA A 74 -18.52 35.46 30.21
N SER A 75 -18.66 34.76 29.09
CA SER A 75 -17.63 34.65 28.03
C SER A 75 -17.23 36.02 27.47
N LYS A 76 -18.22 36.87 27.17
CA LYS A 76 -17.99 38.24 26.68
C LYS A 76 -17.23 39.11 27.69
N GLN A 77 -17.34 38.81 28.98
CA GLN A 77 -16.59 39.48 30.05
C GLN A 77 -15.18 38.89 30.25
N GLY A 78 -14.74 37.97 29.39
CA GLY A 78 -13.41 37.37 29.42
C GLY A 78 -13.31 36.06 30.19
N SER A 79 -14.44 35.42 30.55
CA SER A 79 -14.39 34.13 31.24
C SER A 79 -14.11 32.97 30.27
N GLU A 80 -12.89 32.46 30.30
CA GLU A 80 -12.51 31.24 29.56
C GLU A 80 -13.32 30.02 30.02
N VAL A 81 -13.57 29.89 31.32
CA VAL A 81 -14.41 28.81 31.88
C VAL A 81 -15.80 28.78 31.24
N ALA A 82 -16.44 29.95 31.09
CA ALA A 82 -17.75 30.02 30.44
C ALA A 82 -17.69 29.65 28.94
N GLN A 83 -16.60 30.02 28.26
CA GLN A 83 -16.36 29.62 26.86
C GLN A 83 -16.19 28.10 26.75
N SER A 84 -15.40 27.47 27.63
CA SER A 84 -15.20 26.02 27.67
C SER A 84 -16.50 25.27 27.92
N ILE A 85 -17.35 25.75 28.85
CA ILE A 85 -18.65 25.12 29.11
C ILE A 85 -19.56 25.22 27.87
N LEU A 86 -19.59 26.37 27.18
CA LEU A 86 -20.34 26.49 25.92
C LEU A 86 -19.84 25.50 24.87
N LEU A 87 -18.51 25.41 24.69
CA LEU A 87 -17.87 24.49 23.76
C LEU A 87 -18.27 23.04 24.05
N GLU A 88 -18.14 22.59 25.29
CA GLU A 88 -18.50 21.22 25.70
C GLU A 88 -19.96 20.87 25.36
N GLN A 89 -20.90 21.81 25.55
CA GLN A 89 -22.30 21.59 25.19
C GLN A 89 -22.49 21.44 23.67
N PHE A 90 -21.79 22.27 22.89
CA PHE A 90 -21.87 22.23 21.43
C PHE A 90 -21.15 21.03 20.82
N GLU A 91 -20.02 20.61 21.37
CA GLU A 91 -19.33 19.38 20.99
C GLU A 91 -20.22 18.17 21.23
N SER A 92 -20.84 18.06 22.42
CA SER A 92 -21.77 16.98 22.72
C SER A 92 -22.97 16.95 21.78
N ALA A 93 -23.52 18.12 21.42
CA ALA A 93 -24.61 18.22 20.45
C ALA A 93 -24.18 17.78 19.05
N TYR A 94 -22.97 18.17 18.62
CA TYR A 94 -22.38 17.80 17.33
C TYR A 94 -22.09 16.30 17.24
N GLU A 95 -21.51 15.68 18.26
CA GLU A 95 -21.26 14.24 18.33
C GLU A 95 -22.55 13.41 18.21
N LYS A 96 -23.64 13.92 18.78
CA LYS A 96 -24.99 13.34 18.67
C LYS A 96 -25.69 13.70 17.36
N GLN A 97 -24.98 14.31 16.39
CA GLN A 97 -25.48 14.75 15.09
C GLN A 97 -26.71 15.67 15.18
N PHE A 98 -26.86 16.39 16.30
CA PHE A 98 -28.06 17.18 16.61
C PHE A 98 -29.36 16.35 16.59
N LEU A 99 -29.30 15.01 16.75
CA LEU A 99 -30.44 14.09 16.73
C LEU A 99 -31.11 13.93 18.10
N ALA A 100 -30.48 14.42 19.18
CA ALA A 100 -31.09 14.40 20.50
C ALA A 100 -32.30 15.34 20.56
N ILE A 101 -33.38 14.89 21.18
CA ILE A 101 -34.60 15.68 21.48
C ILE A 101 -34.28 16.68 22.61
N GLY A 102 -33.27 17.52 22.41
CA GLY A 102 -32.72 18.48 23.37
C GLY A 102 -32.57 19.85 22.73
N ALA A 103 -32.58 20.90 23.54
CA ALA A 103 -32.82 22.27 23.08
C ALA A 103 -31.74 22.91 22.18
N ILE A 104 -30.59 22.26 21.99
CA ILE A 104 -29.45 22.79 21.26
C ILE A 104 -29.47 22.27 19.82
N ASP A 105 -29.95 23.09 18.89
CA ASP A 105 -29.94 22.78 17.46
C ASP A 105 -28.67 23.30 16.75
N LYS A 106 -28.51 22.90 15.48
CA LYS A 106 -27.37 23.28 14.63
C LYS A 106 -27.29 24.79 14.41
N SER A 107 -28.42 25.49 14.27
CA SER A 107 -28.46 26.92 13.99
C SER A 107 -28.00 27.74 15.21
N ASN A 108 -28.52 27.42 16.38
CA ASN A 108 -28.13 28.03 17.65
C ASN A 108 -26.65 27.76 17.93
N THR A 109 -26.19 26.54 17.70
CA THR A 109 -24.78 26.17 17.85
C THR A 109 -23.87 27.02 16.96
N VAL A 110 -24.17 27.12 15.66
CA VAL A 110 -23.39 27.93 14.72
C VAL A 110 -23.33 29.40 15.17
N HIS A 111 -24.47 29.97 15.59
CA HIS A 111 -24.54 31.36 16.06
C HIS A 111 -23.64 31.65 17.26
N TYR A 112 -23.66 30.77 18.28
CA TYR A 112 -22.81 30.96 19.45
C TYR A 112 -21.34 30.66 19.15
N LEU A 113 -21.03 29.68 18.31
CA LEU A 113 -19.65 29.41 17.88
C LEU A 113 -19.06 30.59 17.11
N GLU A 114 -19.79 31.22 16.19
CA GLU A 114 -19.33 32.44 15.51
C GLU A 114 -19.00 33.56 16.50
N LYS A 115 -19.82 33.72 17.55
CA LYS A 115 -19.54 34.68 18.62
C LYS A 115 -18.27 34.34 19.40
N LEU A 116 -18.03 33.07 19.71
CA LEU A 116 -16.82 32.60 20.38
C LEU A 116 -15.57 32.78 19.49
N VAL A 117 -15.69 32.52 18.19
CA VAL A 117 -14.61 32.79 17.22
C VAL A 117 -14.24 34.27 17.17
N ASN A 118 -15.23 35.17 17.31
CA ASN A 118 -14.97 36.61 17.42
C ASN A 118 -14.26 37.02 18.73
N LEU A 119 -14.25 36.16 19.74
CA LEU A 119 -13.43 36.27 20.95
C LEU A 119 -12.07 35.54 20.80
N GLU A 120 -11.67 35.23 19.56
CA GLU A 120 -10.42 34.52 19.23
C GLU A 120 -10.34 33.09 19.80
N ASN A 121 -11.48 32.47 20.12
CA ASN A 121 -11.51 31.09 20.60
C ASN A 121 -11.20 30.10 19.46
N ALA A 122 -10.08 29.37 19.60
CA ALA A 122 -9.56 28.50 18.56
C ALA A 122 -10.34 27.19 18.42
N ASP A 123 -10.77 26.59 19.54
CA ASP A 123 -11.56 25.36 19.55
C ASP A 123 -12.95 25.60 18.95
N ALA A 124 -13.55 26.78 19.21
CA ALA A 124 -14.79 27.19 18.57
C ALA A 124 -14.65 27.30 17.05
N ALA A 125 -13.51 27.82 16.57
CA ALA A 125 -13.22 27.86 15.14
C ALA A 125 -13.09 26.46 14.55
N TRP A 126 -12.48 25.53 15.29
CA TRP A 126 -12.36 24.14 14.84
C TRP A 126 -13.72 23.43 14.78
N LEU A 127 -14.53 23.52 15.83
CA LEU A 127 -15.85 22.91 15.85
C LEU A 127 -16.76 23.50 14.76
N LEU A 128 -16.69 24.82 14.56
CA LEU A 128 -17.44 25.48 13.49
C LEU A 128 -17.01 24.99 12.10
N TYR A 129 -15.70 24.76 11.89
CA TYR A 129 -15.19 24.13 10.67
C TYR A 129 -15.79 22.72 10.46
N GLN A 130 -15.80 21.89 11.51
CA GLN A 130 -16.35 20.53 11.44
C GLN A 130 -17.85 20.51 11.11
N ILE A 131 -18.63 21.46 11.64
CA ILE A 131 -20.08 21.58 11.42
C ILE A 131 -20.43 22.06 10.00
N LEU A 132 -19.64 23.00 9.45
CA LEU A 132 -19.91 23.65 8.16
C LEU A 132 -19.31 22.92 6.97
N GLY A 133 -18.26 22.11 7.16
CA GLY A 133 -17.60 21.36 6.07
C GLY A 133 -16.79 22.24 5.13
N GLU A 134 -16.23 21.68 4.05
CA GLU A 134 -15.17 22.35 3.25
C GLU A 134 -15.65 23.40 2.23
N GLU A 135 -16.93 23.40 1.84
CA GLU A 135 -17.44 24.16 0.68
C GLU A 135 -17.66 25.68 0.90
N GLY A 136 -17.08 26.30 1.94
CA GLY A 136 -17.32 27.72 2.28
C GLY A 136 -16.23 28.45 3.08
N ALA A 137 -16.65 29.42 3.92
CA ALA A 137 -15.79 30.22 4.83
C ALA A 137 -14.99 29.38 5.85
N SER A 138 -15.26 28.08 5.92
CA SER A 138 -14.66 27.07 6.76
C SER A 138 -13.13 27.01 6.66
N LYS A 139 -12.53 27.24 5.48
CA LYS A 139 -11.06 27.30 5.37
C LYS A 139 -10.42 28.40 6.25
N ARG A 140 -11.14 29.51 6.46
CA ARG A 140 -10.72 30.56 7.40
C ARG A 140 -10.74 30.03 8.83
N PHE A 141 -11.79 29.32 9.23
CA PHE A 141 -11.93 28.78 10.58
C PHE A 141 -10.89 27.70 10.88
N MET A 142 -10.63 26.78 9.94
CA MET A 142 -9.51 25.83 10.05
C MET A 142 -8.18 26.55 10.27
N ARG A 143 -7.90 27.61 9.50
CA ARG A 143 -6.67 28.39 9.65
C ARG A 143 -6.59 29.10 11.01
N LEU A 144 -7.70 29.69 11.47
CA LEU A 144 -7.77 30.35 12.78
C LEU A 144 -7.51 29.35 13.91
N ALA A 145 -8.17 28.20 13.88
CA ALA A 145 -7.95 27.11 14.83
C ALA A 145 -6.50 26.63 14.84
N ALA A 146 -5.91 26.41 13.65
CA ALA A 146 -4.52 25.98 13.53
C ALA A 146 -3.53 27.01 14.12
N LEU A 147 -3.76 28.30 13.85
CA LEU A 147 -2.98 29.41 14.43
C LEU A 147 -3.15 29.48 15.96
N GLY A 148 -4.38 29.28 16.43
CA GLY A 148 -4.79 29.21 17.84
C GLY A 148 -4.43 27.91 18.56
N ASN A 149 -3.52 27.12 17.97
CA ASN A 149 -2.88 25.96 18.57
C ASN A 149 -3.70 24.65 18.65
N VAL A 150 -4.84 24.53 17.98
CA VAL A 150 -5.59 23.26 17.89
C VAL A 150 -4.84 22.24 17.03
N ALA A 151 -4.43 21.10 17.59
CA ALA A 151 -3.54 20.14 16.92
C ALA A 151 -4.20 19.43 15.73
N GLU A 152 -5.48 19.08 15.86
CA GLU A 152 -6.35 18.53 14.82
C GLU A 152 -6.41 19.49 13.62
N ALA A 153 -6.61 20.78 13.89
CA ALA A 153 -6.67 21.81 12.86
C ALA A 153 -5.32 22.04 12.19
N GLN A 154 -4.22 21.97 12.94
CA GLN A 154 -2.87 22.04 12.38
C GLN A 154 -2.57 20.87 11.44
N LEU A 155 -2.98 19.64 11.80
CA LEU A 155 -2.89 18.47 10.93
C LEU A 155 -3.72 18.67 9.66
N ALA A 156 -4.99 19.08 9.80
CA ALA A 156 -5.87 19.33 8.65
C ALA A 156 -5.27 20.42 7.73
N PHE A 157 -4.75 21.50 8.31
CA PHE A 157 -4.08 22.55 7.55
C PHE A 157 -2.83 22.05 6.83
N ALA A 158 -2.03 21.19 7.48
CA ALA A 158 -0.87 20.56 6.85
C ALA A 158 -1.25 19.68 5.65
N MET A 159 -2.34 18.91 5.76
CA MET A 159 -2.84 18.07 4.67
C MET A 159 -3.43 18.89 3.52
N SER A 160 -3.98 20.08 3.80
CA SER A 160 -4.59 20.96 2.79
C SER A 160 -3.59 21.75 1.93
N THR A 161 -2.32 21.86 2.33
CA THR A 161 -1.34 22.69 1.63
C THR A 161 -0.48 21.89 0.66
N ASP A 162 -0.24 22.44 -0.53
CA ASP A 162 0.66 21.85 -1.53
C ASP A 162 2.15 22.14 -1.29
N SER A 163 2.49 23.07 -0.37
CA SER A 163 3.88 23.40 -0.08
C SER A 163 4.47 22.38 0.90
N PRO A 164 5.53 21.64 0.50
CA PRO A 164 6.19 20.66 1.37
C PRO A 164 6.69 21.27 2.68
N GLU A 165 7.30 22.46 2.63
CA GLU A 165 7.87 23.13 3.78
C GLU A 165 6.79 23.57 4.76
N LYS A 166 5.66 24.06 4.25
CA LYS A 166 4.51 24.43 5.08
C LYS A 166 3.88 23.19 5.71
N ARG A 167 3.69 22.13 4.93
CA ARG A 167 3.12 20.86 5.40
C ARG A 167 3.95 20.31 6.56
N GLU A 168 5.26 20.19 6.39
CA GLU A 168 6.15 19.70 7.43
C GLU A 168 6.09 20.59 8.69
N LYS A 169 6.16 21.92 8.53
CA LYS A 169 6.10 22.85 9.67
C LYS A 169 4.84 22.68 10.51
N TRP A 170 3.69 22.51 9.86
CA TRP A 170 2.42 22.31 10.57
C TRP A 170 2.30 20.92 11.19
N LEU A 171 2.80 19.89 10.50
CA LEU A 171 2.90 18.54 11.08
C LEU A 171 3.77 18.51 12.33
N VAL A 172 4.94 19.14 12.30
CA VAL A 172 5.84 19.26 13.46
C VAL A 172 5.14 19.97 14.61
N ARG A 173 4.43 21.07 14.34
CA ARG A 173 3.69 21.80 15.37
C ARG A 173 2.62 20.92 16.01
N ALA A 174 1.80 20.23 15.21
CA ALA A 174 0.76 19.34 15.74
C ALA A 174 1.35 18.15 16.52
N ALA A 175 2.37 17.50 15.96
CA ALA A 175 3.04 16.34 16.57
C ALA A 175 3.75 16.68 17.91
N SER A 176 4.24 17.92 18.05
CA SER A 176 4.87 18.43 19.28
C SER A 176 3.90 18.59 20.45
N GLN A 177 2.59 18.59 20.17
CA GLN A 177 1.52 18.61 21.17
C GLN A 177 1.08 17.19 21.59
N ASP A 178 1.90 16.18 21.27
CA ASP A 178 1.60 14.75 21.45
C ASP A 178 0.30 14.27 20.78
N TYR A 179 -0.15 15.01 19.75
CA TYR A 179 -1.31 14.61 18.94
C TYR A 179 -0.93 13.44 18.03
N LEU A 180 -1.41 12.24 18.40
CA LEU A 180 -1.03 10.97 17.80
C LEU A 180 -1.20 10.90 16.27
N PRO A 181 -2.35 11.31 15.69
CA PRO A 181 -2.50 11.30 14.23
C PRO A 181 -1.46 12.17 13.52
N ALA A 182 -1.05 13.30 14.12
CA ALA A 182 0.02 14.12 13.55
C ALA A 182 1.41 13.49 13.70
N GLN A 183 1.70 12.80 14.80
CA GLN A 183 2.95 12.05 14.95
C GLN A 183 3.07 10.94 13.89
N ALA A 184 1.98 10.19 13.66
CA ALA A 184 1.93 9.16 12.62
C ALA A 184 2.08 9.77 11.21
N ALA A 185 1.35 10.85 10.92
CA ALA A 185 1.45 11.53 9.63
C ALA A 185 2.83 12.15 9.37
N LEU A 186 3.48 12.71 10.39
CA LEU A 186 4.83 13.25 10.29
C LEU A 186 5.87 12.13 10.10
N ALA A 187 5.69 10.97 10.75
CA ALA A 187 6.53 9.82 10.49
C ALA A 187 6.43 9.36 9.04
N ASP A 188 5.22 9.30 8.48
CA ASP A 188 5.00 8.94 7.07
C ASP A 188 5.62 9.94 6.11
N TRP A 189 5.51 11.23 6.43
CA TRP A 189 6.19 12.30 5.70
C TRP A 189 7.70 12.05 5.67
N TYR A 190 8.32 11.75 6.81
CA TYR A 190 9.75 11.48 6.89
C TYR A 190 10.17 10.19 6.17
N LEU A 191 9.39 9.12 6.26
CA LEU A 191 9.65 7.88 5.51
C LEU A 191 9.63 8.11 4.00
N LEU A 192 8.65 8.87 3.50
CA LEU A 192 8.54 9.20 2.07
C LEU A 192 9.75 9.98 1.55
N HIS A 193 10.37 10.80 2.40
CA HIS A 193 11.55 11.60 2.06
C HIS A 193 12.87 10.94 2.46
N GLY A 194 12.86 9.64 2.81
CA GLY A 194 14.07 8.88 3.17
C GLY A 194 14.67 9.27 4.52
N GLN A 195 13.98 10.06 5.35
CA GLN A 195 14.45 10.56 6.64
C GLN A 195 14.08 9.60 7.79
N GLN A 196 14.49 8.34 7.66
CA GLN A 196 14.12 7.26 8.59
C GLN A 196 14.50 7.55 10.05
N ALA A 197 15.62 8.24 10.27
CA ALA A 197 16.10 8.62 11.60
C ALA A 197 15.12 9.54 12.35
N LEU A 198 14.41 10.41 11.63
CA LEU A 198 13.40 11.31 12.20
C LEU A 198 12.04 10.61 12.38
N ALA A 199 11.69 9.69 11.46
CA ALA A 199 10.46 8.91 11.56
C ALA A 199 10.46 7.95 12.76
N LYS A 200 11.59 7.29 13.02
CA LYS A 200 11.71 6.22 14.03
C LYS A 200 11.20 6.61 15.43
N PRO A 201 11.61 7.74 16.06
CA PRO A 201 11.11 8.11 17.39
C PRO A 201 9.61 8.42 17.40
N LEU A 202 9.05 8.97 16.33
CA LEU A 202 7.61 9.23 16.20
C LEU A 202 6.81 7.92 16.09
N LEU A 203 7.32 6.98 15.31
CA LEU A 203 6.74 5.64 15.19
C LEU A 203 6.82 4.88 16.51
N ALA A 204 7.93 4.98 17.25
CA ALA A 204 8.08 4.35 18.56
C ALA A 204 7.00 4.82 19.55
N LYS A 205 6.67 6.12 19.57
CA LYS A 205 5.60 6.69 20.42
C LYS A 205 4.21 6.17 20.05
N THR A 206 3.96 5.94 18.76
CA THR A 206 2.62 5.63 18.24
C THR A 206 2.38 4.12 18.02
N ALA A 207 3.43 3.30 18.04
CA ALA A 207 3.39 1.88 17.68
C ALA A 207 2.54 0.97 18.59
N THR A 208 2.21 1.37 19.81
CA THR A 208 1.31 0.58 20.68
C THR A 208 -0.17 0.90 20.44
N LEU A 209 -0.44 2.09 19.89
CA LEU A 209 -1.78 2.64 19.76
C LEU A 209 -2.30 2.48 18.32
N ASP A 210 -1.46 2.74 17.31
CA ASP A 210 -1.80 2.66 15.90
C ASP A 210 -1.13 1.46 15.19
N MET A 211 -1.93 0.69 14.44
CA MET A 211 -1.45 -0.53 13.77
C MET A 211 -0.52 -0.26 12.59
N GLN A 212 -0.70 0.87 11.89
CA GLN A 212 0.15 1.24 10.76
C GLN A 212 1.53 1.65 11.27
N SER A 213 1.58 2.48 12.31
CA SER A 213 2.80 2.84 13.02
C SER A 213 3.51 1.61 13.60
N ALA A 214 2.77 0.67 14.20
CA ALA A 214 3.33 -0.57 14.72
C ALA A 214 4.07 -1.36 13.63
N PHE A 215 3.42 -1.56 12.49
CA PHE A 215 4.02 -2.28 11.36
C PHE A 215 5.24 -1.54 10.79
N LYS A 216 5.13 -0.23 10.55
CA LYS A 216 6.24 0.61 10.03
C LYS A 216 7.43 0.60 10.99
N TYR A 217 7.18 0.73 12.29
CA TYR A 217 8.23 0.65 13.30
C TYR A 217 8.90 -0.72 13.33
N GLY A 218 8.11 -1.80 13.30
CA GLY A 218 8.63 -3.16 13.20
C GLY A 218 9.52 -3.37 11.98
N ARG A 219 9.15 -2.79 10.81
CA ARG A 219 9.98 -2.85 9.60
C ARG A 219 11.33 -2.13 9.75
N LEU A 220 11.34 -0.95 10.38
CA LEU A 220 12.60 -0.24 10.65
C LEU A 220 13.52 -1.06 11.57
N LEU A 221 12.97 -1.57 12.67
CA LEU A 221 13.71 -2.44 13.60
C LEU A 221 14.24 -3.70 12.89
N TRP A 222 13.45 -4.27 11.97
CA TRP A 222 13.88 -5.41 11.18
C TRP A 222 15.10 -5.09 10.32
N GLY A 223 15.09 -3.95 9.62
CA GLY A 223 16.21 -3.49 8.79
C GLY A 223 17.48 -3.20 9.59
N GLU A 224 17.33 -2.85 10.87
CA GLU A 224 18.44 -2.61 11.80
C GLU A 224 18.98 -3.90 12.47
N GLY A 225 18.40 -5.07 12.17
CA GLY A 225 18.79 -6.35 12.78
C GLY A 225 18.15 -6.63 14.14
N GLU A 226 17.28 -5.75 14.64
CA GLU A 226 16.54 -5.89 15.91
C GLU A 226 15.32 -6.83 15.74
N HIS A 227 15.53 -8.02 15.18
CA HIS A 227 14.49 -8.93 14.72
C HIS A 227 13.50 -9.37 15.82
N ALA A 228 13.96 -9.50 17.06
CA ALA A 228 13.08 -9.87 18.18
C ALA A 228 12.03 -8.77 18.45
N LYS A 229 12.48 -7.52 18.60
CA LYS A 229 11.60 -6.36 18.81
C LYS A 229 10.71 -6.11 17.59
N ALA A 230 11.25 -6.28 16.39
CA ALA A 230 10.47 -6.17 15.16
C ALA A 230 9.27 -7.12 15.16
N ARG A 231 9.46 -8.39 15.55
CA ARG A 231 8.38 -9.38 15.65
C ARG A 231 7.33 -9.02 16.69
N GLU A 232 7.71 -8.44 17.82
CA GLU A 232 6.75 -7.94 18.82
C GLU A 232 5.81 -6.89 18.22
N HIS A 233 6.36 -5.93 17.48
CA HIS A 233 5.56 -4.90 16.82
C HIS A 233 4.73 -5.43 15.64
N PHE A 234 5.22 -6.42 14.89
CA PHE A 234 4.41 -7.11 13.90
C PHE A 234 3.22 -7.84 14.55
N LYS A 235 3.42 -8.45 15.72
CA LYS A 235 2.34 -9.08 16.49
C LYS A 235 1.28 -8.08 16.91
N VAL A 236 1.68 -6.94 17.49
CA VAL A 236 0.75 -5.86 17.85
C VAL A 236 -0.07 -5.39 16.65
N ALA A 237 0.59 -5.16 15.51
CA ALA A 237 -0.08 -4.75 14.28
C ALA A 237 -1.04 -5.83 13.76
N ALA A 238 -0.62 -7.09 13.78
CA ALA A 238 -1.42 -8.24 13.31
C ALA A 238 -2.65 -8.49 14.17
N GLU A 239 -2.54 -8.37 15.49
CA GLU A 239 -3.65 -8.48 16.45
C GLU A 239 -4.71 -7.39 16.22
N LYS A 240 -4.27 -6.18 15.82
CA LYS A 240 -5.15 -5.09 15.40
C LYS A 240 -5.70 -5.22 13.96
N GLY A 241 -5.37 -6.31 13.25
CA GLY A 241 -5.91 -6.61 11.92
C GLY A 241 -5.03 -6.25 10.73
N HIS A 242 -3.78 -5.81 10.94
CA HIS A 242 -2.89 -5.41 9.84
C HIS A 242 -2.44 -6.61 8.99
N ALA A 243 -2.90 -6.68 7.73
CA ALA A 243 -2.67 -7.81 6.84
C ALA A 243 -1.18 -8.09 6.54
N GLN A 244 -0.40 -7.05 6.20
CA GLN A 244 1.02 -7.23 5.91
C GLN A 244 1.83 -7.62 7.15
N ALA A 245 1.34 -7.31 8.35
CA ALA A 245 2.02 -7.71 9.58
C ALA A 245 1.82 -9.21 9.85
N LYS A 246 0.62 -9.74 9.58
CA LYS A 246 0.35 -11.18 9.58
C LYS A 246 1.25 -11.92 8.59
N GLN A 247 1.37 -11.40 7.36
CA GLN A 247 2.27 -11.95 6.35
C GLN A 247 3.74 -11.89 6.76
N ALA A 248 4.18 -10.81 7.41
CA ALA A 248 5.54 -10.71 7.91
C ALA A 248 5.83 -11.76 8.98
N LEU A 249 4.93 -11.94 9.96
CA LEU A 249 5.07 -12.97 10.99
C LEU A 249 5.17 -14.37 10.35
N ASP A 250 4.23 -14.70 9.48
CA ASP A 250 4.18 -15.98 8.77
C ASP A 250 5.46 -16.25 7.97
N ALA A 251 5.97 -15.25 7.25
CA ALA A 251 7.23 -15.37 6.52
C ALA A 251 8.42 -15.59 7.47
N THR A 252 8.47 -14.91 8.61
CA THR A 252 9.57 -15.07 9.59
C THR A 252 9.52 -16.37 10.38
N GLU A 253 8.38 -17.04 10.42
CA GLU A 253 8.23 -18.38 11.00
C GLU A 253 8.62 -19.48 9.99
N ARG A 254 8.29 -19.28 8.71
CA ARG A 254 8.53 -20.27 7.64
C ARG A 254 9.93 -20.24 7.07
N TYR A 255 10.52 -19.06 6.95
CA TYR A 255 11.77 -18.86 6.22
C TYR A 255 12.89 -18.39 7.14
N THR A 256 14.09 -18.90 6.87
CA THR A 256 15.34 -18.46 7.50
C THR A 256 16.22 -17.84 6.43
N SER A 257 16.85 -16.70 6.75
CA SER A 257 17.84 -16.08 5.86
C SER A 257 19.14 -16.87 5.86
N TYR A 258 19.67 -17.16 4.67
CA TYR A 258 20.89 -17.95 4.49
C TYR A 258 22.00 -17.18 3.79
N SER A 259 23.24 -17.37 4.23
CA SER A 259 24.40 -17.10 3.38
C SER A 259 24.42 -18.05 2.18
N GLU A 260 25.20 -17.74 1.15
CA GLU A 260 25.36 -18.61 -0.02
C GLU A 260 25.74 -20.06 0.37
N GLN A 261 26.70 -20.22 1.28
CA GLN A 261 27.17 -21.54 1.72
C GLN A 261 26.10 -22.31 2.50
N GLN A 262 25.29 -21.61 3.31
CA GLN A 262 24.18 -22.23 4.03
C GLN A 262 23.07 -22.65 3.06
N ALA A 263 22.75 -21.80 2.08
CA ALA A 263 21.76 -22.09 1.05
C ALA A 263 22.15 -23.33 0.21
N ILE A 264 23.43 -23.49 -0.13
CA ILE A 264 23.94 -24.70 -0.82
C ILE A 264 23.70 -25.97 0.02
N LYS A 265 23.97 -25.92 1.33
CA LYS A 265 23.74 -27.06 2.23
C LYS A 265 22.25 -27.40 2.33
N TYR A 266 21.41 -26.38 2.52
CA TYR A 266 19.96 -26.53 2.60
C TYR A 266 19.36 -27.09 1.30
N SER A 267 19.89 -26.66 0.15
CA SER A 267 19.42 -27.05 -1.18
C SER A 267 19.51 -28.53 -1.50
N GLY A 268 20.31 -29.30 -0.77
CA GLY A 268 20.38 -30.75 -0.92
C GLY A 268 19.13 -31.50 -0.40
N SER A 269 18.21 -30.82 0.29
CA SER A 269 17.02 -31.43 0.90
C SER A 269 15.77 -31.41 0.01
N PHE A 270 15.78 -30.63 -1.08
CA PHE A 270 14.63 -30.50 -1.96
C PHE A 270 14.75 -31.44 -3.15
N ASP A 271 13.76 -32.30 -3.31
CA ASP A 271 13.73 -33.32 -4.35
C ASP A 271 12.65 -33.00 -5.39
N TRP A 272 13.08 -32.73 -6.62
CA TRP A 272 12.17 -32.53 -7.76
C TRP A 272 11.60 -33.86 -8.28
N GLU A 273 12.18 -35.02 -7.95
CA GLU A 273 11.77 -36.32 -8.49
C GLU A 273 10.42 -36.81 -7.95
N LYS A 274 9.90 -36.19 -6.88
CA LYS A 274 8.51 -36.40 -6.45
C LYS A 274 7.50 -35.85 -7.46
N GLU A 275 7.92 -34.93 -8.33
CA GLU A 275 7.12 -34.30 -9.38
C GLU A 275 7.54 -34.89 -10.73
N LYS A 276 7.06 -36.10 -11.07
CA LYS A 276 7.52 -36.86 -12.24
C LYS A 276 7.33 -36.16 -13.59
N ASP A 277 6.45 -35.15 -13.64
CA ASP A 277 6.14 -34.37 -14.83
C ASP A 277 6.82 -32.98 -14.83
N CYS A 278 7.87 -32.80 -14.01
CA CYS A 278 8.51 -31.51 -13.85
C CYS A 278 9.54 -31.17 -14.94
N LEU A 279 9.08 -30.63 -16.06
CA LEU A 279 9.95 -30.23 -17.17
C LEU A 279 10.60 -28.86 -16.94
N GLN A 280 9.89 -27.94 -16.28
CA GLN A 280 10.39 -26.62 -15.92
C GLN A 280 10.47 -26.47 -14.39
N ARG A 281 11.69 -26.49 -13.86
CA ARG A 281 11.99 -26.44 -12.42
C ARG A 281 12.38 -25.03 -12.02
N ILE A 282 11.51 -24.33 -11.30
CA ILE A 282 11.65 -22.91 -11.01
C ILE A 282 11.93 -22.67 -9.53
N GLN A 283 13.02 -21.96 -9.25
CA GLN A 283 13.40 -21.57 -7.89
C GLN A 283 13.23 -20.05 -7.66
N PRO A 284 12.33 -19.62 -6.78
CA PRO A 284 12.26 -18.23 -6.34
C PRO A 284 13.32 -17.88 -5.29
N PHE A 285 13.82 -16.65 -5.34
CA PHE A 285 14.80 -16.08 -4.43
C PHE A 285 14.35 -14.69 -3.96
N ALA A 286 14.66 -14.39 -2.70
CA ALA A 286 14.42 -13.10 -2.06
C ALA A 286 15.58 -12.76 -1.13
N THR A 287 15.81 -11.47 -0.87
CA THR A 287 16.95 -10.97 -0.08
C THR A 287 16.54 -10.08 1.11
N SER A 288 15.25 -9.79 1.26
CA SER A 288 14.70 -8.96 2.34
C SER A 288 13.36 -9.49 2.81
N LEU A 289 12.88 -9.02 3.98
CA LEU A 289 11.57 -9.43 4.50
C LEU A 289 10.43 -9.10 3.51
N ALA A 290 10.48 -7.93 2.86
CA ALA A 290 9.46 -7.54 1.89
C ALA A 290 9.47 -8.46 0.65
N THR A 291 10.65 -8.78 0.14
CA THR A 291 10.80 -9.63 -1.05
C THR A 291 10.43 -11.08 -0.77
N ILE A 292 10.73 -11.63 0.41
CA ILE A 292 10.35 -13.01 0.76
C ILE A 292 8.83 -13.13 0.99
N MET A 293 8.19 -12.13 1.59
CA MET A 293 6.73 -12.07 1.70
C MET A 293 6.07 -12.07 0.32
N ARG A 294 6.60 -11.29 -0.63
CA ARG A 294 6.11 -11.27 -2.02
C ARG A 294 6.35 -12.60 -2.73
N ALA A 295 7.56 -13.13 -2.67
CA ALA A 295 7.92 -14.40 -3.29
C ALA A 295 7.05 -15.55 -2.76
N HIS A 296 6.76 -15.55 -1.46
CA HIS A 296 5.86 -16.53 -0.86
C HIS A 296 4.41 -16.37 -1.35
N THR A 297 3.91 -15.14 -1.46
CA THR A 297 2.57 -14.86 -1.99
C THR A 297 2.44 -15.36 -3.44
N LEU A 298 3.45 -15.11 -4.28
CA LEU A 298 3.49 -15.62 -5.65
C LEU A 298 3.48 -17.15 -5.68
N TYR A 299 4.29 -17.78 -4.83
CA TYR A 299 4.35 -19.23 -4.71
C TYR A 299 3.01 -19.86 -4.32
N GLU A 300 2.34 -19.35 -3.28
CA GLU A 300 1.02 -19.85 -2.87
C GLU A 300 -0.05 -19.58 -3.92
N THR A 301 -0.03 -18.40 -4.55
CA THR A 301 -1.02 -18.07 -5.59
C THR A 301 -0.85 -18.98 -6.81
N PHE A 302 0.39 -19.26 -7.24
CA PHE A 302 0.67 -20.19 -8.33
C PHE A 302 0.20 -21.60 -8.02
N LYS A 303 0.46 -22.11 -6.82
CA LYS A 303 0.01 -23.46 -6.42
C LYS A 303 -1.51 -23.61 -6.43
N ASN A 304 -2.23 -22.52 -6.17
CA ASN A 304 -3.70 -22.49 -6.14
C ASN A 304 -4.32 -22.03 -7.47
N ASP A 305 -3.53 -21.82 -8.53
CA ASP A 305 -4.04 -21.40 -9.84
C ASP A 305 -4.39 -22.61 -10.71
N ASP A 306 -5.66 -23.02 -10.65
CA ASP A 306 -6.19 -24.17 -11.39
C ASP A 306 -5.95 -24.09 -12.91
N ARG A 307 -5.78 -22.88 -13.46
CA ARG A 307 -5.52 -22.69 -14.90
C ARG A 307 -4.17 -23.25 -15.34
N LEU A 308 -3.20 -23.27 -14.43
CA LEU A 308 -1.80 -23.63 -14.71
C LEU A 308 -1.42 -25.02 -14.18
N GLN A 309 -2.26 -25.66 -13.36
CA GLN A 309 -1.98 -26.98 -12.77
C GLN A 309 -1.75 -28.09 -13.80
N GLY A 310 -2.27 -27.96 -15.02
CA GLY A 310 -2.05 -28.92 -16.11
C GLY A 310 -0.71 -28.78 -16.84
N LEU A 311 0.08 -27.74 -16.53
CA LEU A 311 1.37 -27.50 -17.16
C LEU A 311 2.49 -28.22 -16.41
N SER A 312 3.49 -28.69 -17.15
CA SER A 312 4.72 -29.32 -16.64
C SER A 312 5.70 -28.33 -15.98
N ILE A 313 5.19 -27.40 -15.16
CA ILE A 313 5.93 -26.35 -14.43
C ILE A 313 5.86 -26.64 -12.94
N CYS A 314 7.01 -26.69 -12.27
CA CYS A 314 7.04 -26.77 -10.81
C CYS A 314 7.78 -25.59 -10.22
N LEU A 315 7.12 -24.98 -9.24
CA LEU A 315 7.65 -23.88 -8.46
C LEU A 315 8.03 -24.40 -7.07
N ALA A 316 9.31 -24.28 -6.73
CA ALA A 316 9.77 -24.61 -5.39
C ALA A 316 9.43 -23.50 -4.37
N PRO A 317 9.35 -23.82 -3.07
CA PRO A 317 9.30 -22.80 -2.03
C PRO A 317 10.48 -21.82 -2.15
N PRO A 318 10.26 -20.52 -1.91
CA PRO A 318 11.29 -19.50 -2.07
C PRO A 318 12.47 -19.73 -1.11
N ILE A 319 13.68 -19.39 -1.55
CA ILE A 319 14.86 -19.31 -0.67
C ILE A 319 15.06 -17.85 -0.27
N TRP A 320 15.15 -17.61 1.04
CA TRP A 320 15.58 -16.33 1.59
C TRP A 320 17.10 -16.32 1.74
N LEU A 321 17.76 -15.50 0.92
CA LEU A 321 19.19 -15.25 0.99
C LEU A 321 19.45 -13.99 1.82
N ASN A 322 20.64 -13.88 2.42
CA ASN A 322 21.05 -12.62 3.04
C ASN A 322 21.10 -11.49 1.99
N ALA A 323 20.94 -10.25 2.46
CA ALA A 323 20.85 -9.07 1.62
C ALA A 323 22.04 -8.88 0.67
N GLU A 324 23.23 -9.24 1.13
CA GLU A 324 24.51 -9.08 0.41
C GLU A 324 24.77 -10.14 -0.68
N VAL A 325 23.96 -11.21 -0.75
CA VAL A 325 24.22 -12.31 -1.68
C VAL A 325 23.88 -11.92 -3.12
N LEU A 326 22.83 -11.13 -3.34
CA LEU A 326 22.44 -10.65 -4.68
C LEU A 326 22.46 -9.14 -4.73
N SER A 327 23.24 -8.59 -5.67
CA SER A 327 23.19 -7.16 -6.01
C SER A 327 22.21 -6.95 -7.16
N CYS A 328 21.11 -6.25 -6.89
CA CYS A 328 20.04 -5.97 -7.85
C CYS A 328 19.94 -4.47 -8.14
N GLU A 329 19.71 -4.10 -9.39
CA GLU A 329 19.57 -2.72 -9.85
C GLU A 329 18.32 -2.56 -10.72
N SER A 330 17.53 -1.52 -10.48
CA SER A 330 16.31 -1.23 -11.25
C SER A 330 16.58 -0.80 -12.70
N ASN A 331 17.81 -0.38 -12.99
CA ASN A 331 18.31 -0.03 -14.32
C ASN A 331 19.60 -0.81 -14.60
N PHE A 332 19.51 -2.14 -14.53
CA PHE A 332 20.68 -3.01 -14.59
C PHE A 332 21.44 -2.80 -15.90
N LYS A 333 22.73 -2.47 -15.80
CA LYS A 333 23.61 -2.18 -16.96
C LYS A 333 23.05 -1.12 -17.92
N ASN A 334 22.29 -0.13 -17.41
CA ASN A 334 21.69 0.96 -18.18
C ASN A 334 20.66 0.50 -19.24
N THR A 335 19.96 -0.60 -19.00
CA THR A 335 18.98 -1.18 -19.95
C THR A 335 17.53 -0.74 -19.72
N GLY A 336 17.26 -0.03 -18.63
CA GLY A 336 15.92 0.43 -18.22
C GLY A 336 15.04 -0.65 -17.60
N VAL A 337 15.61 -1.81 -17.25
CA VAL A 337 14.90 -2.94 -16.63
C VAL A 337 15.64 -3.49 -15.41
N LEU A 338 14.91 -4.21 -14.57
CA LEU A 338 15.46 -4.87 -13.39
C LEU A 338 16.39 -6.02 -13.80
N GLY A 339 17.49 -6.15 -13.06
CA GLY A 339 18.41 -7.28 -13.16
C GLY A 339 19.32 -7.38 -11.94
N CYS A 340 19.94 -8.55 -11.75
CA CYS A 340 20.82 -8.81 -10.61
C CYS A 340 22.09 -9.57 -11.02
N GLY A 341 23.12 -9.47 -10.18
CA GLY A 341 24.31 -10.31 -10.27
C GLY A 341 24.02 -11.75 -9.84
N ILE A 342 23.66 -12.62 -10.77
CA ILE A 342 23.20 -13.99 -10.46
C ILE A 342 24.30 -15.03 -10.23
N ALA A 343 25.60 -14.70 -10.40
CA ALA A 343 26.70 -15.67 -10.24
C ALA A 343 26.66 -16.48 -8.92
N PRO A 344 26.30 -15.90 -7.76
CA PRO A 344 26.19 -16.64 -6.49
C PRO A 344 25.13 -17.76 -6.51
N LEU A 345 24.16 -17.71 -7.43
CA LEU A 345 23.14 -18.75 -7.57
C LEU A 345 23.66 -20.01 -8.26
N ALA A 346 24.82 -19.96 -8.93
CA ALA A 346 25.35 -21.08 -9.70
C ALA A 346 25.58 -22.33 -8.83
N SER A 347 26.22 -22.16 -7.68
CA SER A 347 26.49 -23.28 -6.75
C SER A 347 25.19 -23.88 -6.19
N ILE A 348 24.19 -23.03 -5.94
CA ILE A 348 22.86 -23.45 -5.51
C ILE A 348 22.17 -24.24 -6.65
N ALA A 349 22.26 -23.75 -7.89
CA ALA A 349 21.72 -24.38 -9.08
C ALA A 349 22.31 -25.77 -9.32
N LYS A 350 23.63 -25.96 -9.16
CA LYS A 350 24.26 -27.29 -9.25
C LYS A 350 23.68 -28.28 -8.26
N LYS A 351 23.45 -27.84 -7.01
CA LYS A 351 22.98 -28.73 -5.94
C LYS A 351 21.50 -29.02 -6.05
N ARG A 352 20.69 -27.98 -6.28
CA ARG A 352 19.23 -28.08 -6.35
C ARG A 352 18.73 -28.49 -7.73
N LYS A 353 19.53 -28.37 -8.79
CA LYS A 353 19.18 -28.72 -10.18
C LYS A 353 17.92 -28.02 -10.70
N PHE A 354 17.69 -26.75 -10.36
CA PHE A 354 16.60 -25.98 -10.98
C PHE A 354 17.01 -25.51 -12.39
N SER A 355 16.05 -25.38 -13.31
CA SER A 355 16.32 -24.91 -14.68
C SER A 355 16.07 -23.41 -14.85
N HIS A 356 15.23 -22.81 -14.02
CA HIS A 356 14.89 -21.39 -14.07
C HIS A 356 14.89 -20.78 -12.67
N ALA A 357 15.12 -19.47 -12.58
CA ALA A 357 15.06 -18.73 -11.33
C ALA A 357 14.09 -17.56 -11.41
N ILE A 358 13.51 -17.21 -10.27
CA ILE A 358 12.79 -15.97 -10.08
C ILE A 358 13.52 -15.19 -8.99
N VAL A 359 13.85 -13.93 -9.24
CA VAL A 359 14.44 -13.05 -8.26
C VAL A 359 13.47 -11.92 -7.99
N VAL A 360 12.98 -11.84 -6.75
CA VAL A 360 12.10 -10.75 -6.31
C VAL A 360 12.95 -9.66 -5.67
N ALA A 361 12.91 -8.45 -6.23
CA ALA A 361 13.61 -7.27 -5.75
C ALA A 361 12.62 -6.21 -5.22
N GLU A 362 13.12 -5.13 -4.64
CA GLU A 362 12.26 -4.09 -4.04
C GLU A 362 11.64 -3.14 -5.07
N GLN A 363 12.31 -2.92 -6.20
CA GLN A 363 11.86 -1.99 -7.23
C GLN A 363 12.51 -2.30 -8.58
N GLY A 364 11.77 -2.09 -9.66
CA GLY A 364 12.30 -2.12 -11.02
C GLY A 364 11.31 -2.76 -11.98
N LYS A 365 11.50 -2.53 -13.29
CA LYS A 365 10.59 -3.08 -14.29
C LYS A 365 10.82 -4.58 -14.46
N ALA A 366 9.74 -5.37 -14.34
CA ALA A 366 9.73 -6.81 -14.59
C ALA A 366 10.36 -7.17 -15.94
N ASN A 367 11.06 -8.30 -15.98
CA ASN A 367 11.83 -8.72 -17.13
C ASN A 367 12.32 -10.17 -17.03
N VAL A 368 12.41 -10.85 -18.18
CA VAL A 368 12.99 -12.19 -18.30
C VAL A 368 14.27 -12.18 -19.14
N GLN A 369 15.34 -12.77 -18.60
CA GLN A 369 16.63 -12.92 -19.29
C GLN A 369 17.23 -14.31 -19.07
N ASN A 370 17.29 -15.10 -20.15
CA ASN A 370 17.97 -16.40 -20.21
C ASN A 370 17.68 -17.28 -18.98
N GLY A 371 16.40 -17.55 -18.71
CA GLY A 371 15.97 -18.43 -17.63
C GLY A 371 15.92 -17.79 -16.24
N VAL A 372 16.09 -16.47 -16.15
CA VAL A 372 15.88 -15.70 -14.92
C VAL A 372 14.76 -14.69 -15.14
N MET A 373 13.74 -14.74 -14.30
CA MET A 373 12.69 -13.74 -14.20
C MET A 373 13.01 -12.81 -13.04
N TYR A 374 12.89 -11.52 -13.27
CA TYR A 374 13.00 -10.49 -12.25
C TYR A 374 11.64 -9.85 -12.05
N LEU A 375 11.22 -9.76 -10.79
CA LEU A 375 9.96 -9.12 -10.38
C LEU A 375 10.27 -8.16 -9.24
N ASP A 376 9.48 -7.10 -9.12
CA ASP A 376 9.47 -6.26 -7.95
C ASP A 376 8.32 -6.60 -6.99
N ILE A 377 8.31 -5.97 -5.81
CA ILE A 377 7.27 -6.21 -4.79
C ILE A 377 5.88 -5.68 -5.17
N SER A 378 5.81 -4.81 -6.17
CA SER A 378 4.59 -4.17 -6.66
C SER A 378 3.99 -4.87 -7.88
N ASP A 379 4.79 -5.63 -8.63
CA ASP A 379 4.33 -6.42 -9.78
C ASP A 379 3.21 -7.36 -9.38
N ALA A 380 2.09 -7.32 -10.12
CA ALA A 380 0.93 -8.16 -9.85
C ALA A 380 1.17 -9.64 -10.21
N TYR A 381 0.31 -10.54 -9.72
CA TYR A 381 0.39 -11.95 -10.09
C TYR A 381 0.15 -12.18 -11.61
N SER A 382 -0.63 -11.32 -12.26
CA SER A 382 -0.79 -11.30 -13.72
C SER A 382 0.53 -11.08 -14.46
N VAL A 383 1.40 -10.19 -13.95
CA VAL A 383 2.75 -9.97 -14.49
C VAL A 383 3.59 -11.22 -14.34
N PHE A 384 3.57 -11.86 -13.16
CA PHE A 384 4.26 -13.14 -12.96
C PHE A 384 3.86 -14.19 -14.00
N VAL A 385 2.56 -14.35 -14.28
CA VAL A 385 2.08 -15.34 -15.30
C VAL A 385 2.50 -14.95 -16.72
N HIS A 386 2.49 -13.65 -17.04
CA HIS A 386 3.00 -13.13 -18.31
C HIS A 386 4.48 -13.46 -18.52
N GLU A 387 5.32 -13.11 -17.54
CA GLU A 387 6.75 -13.40 -17.58
C GLU A 387 7.03 -14.91 -17.58
N LEU A 388 6.18 -15.71 -16.90
CA LEU A 388 6.32 -17.16 -16.88
C LEU A 388 6.16 -17.76 -18.29
N ALA A 389 5.27 -17.21 -19.13
CA ALA A 389 5.09 -17.67 -20.50
C ALA A 389 6.32 -17.39 -21.38
N HIS A 390 7.07 -16.33 -21.09
CA HIS A 390 8.33 -16.06 -21.79
C HIS A 390 9.39 -17.14 -21.53
N PHE A 391 9.38 -17.82 -20.38
CA PHE A 391 10.26 -18.99 -20.16
C PHE A 391 10.01 -20.11 -21.18
N SER A 392 8.77 -20.24 -21.65
CA SER A 392 8.35 -21.21 -22.66
C SER A 392 8.29 -20.62 -24.07
N GLY A 393 8.91 -19.46 -24.28
CA GLY A 393 9.14 -18.90 -25.60
C GLY A 393 7.98 -18.09 -26.19
N PHE A 394 6.92 -17.79 -25.44
CA PHE A 394 5.86 -16.88 -25.91
C PHE A 394 6.42 -15.49 -26.20
N ALA A 395 5.93 -14.87 -27.27
CA ALA A 395 6.25 -13.50 -27.62
C ALA A 395 5.15 -12.55 -27.15
N ASP A 396 5.54 -11.31 -26.87
CA ASP A 396 4.61 -10.22 -26.63
C ASP A 396 3.74 -9.94 -27.85
N GLU A 397 2.47 -9.62 -27.62
CA GLU A 397 1.49 -9.29 -28.67
C GLU A 397 1.31 -7.77 -28.86
N TYR A 398 2.04 -6.97 -28.07
CA TYR A 398 2.11 -5.51 -28.13
C TYR A 398 3.39 -5.04 -28.84
N PRO A 399 3.48 -3.76 -29.29
CA PRO A 399 4.67 -3.26 -29.97
C PRO A 399 5.95 -3.39 -29.13
N MET A 400 6.94 -4.12 -29.64
CA MET A 400 8.23 -4.28 -28.97
C MET A 400 9.30 -3.34 -29.55
N GLY A 401 10.44 -3.24 -28.85
CA GLY A 401 11.61 -2.52 -29.35
C GLY A 401 12.16 -3.10 -30.66
N LYS A 402 12.67 -2.23 -31.55
CA LYS A 402 13.18 -2.59 -32.89
C LYS A 402 14.11 -3.81 -32.90
N GLY A 403 15.03 -3.89 -31.93
CA GLY A 403 15.99 -5.00 -31.87
C GLY A 403 15.35 -6.37 -31.66
N MET A 404 14.32 -6.45 -30.80
CA MET A 404 13.59 -7.70 -30.58
C MET A 404 12.63 -7.99 -31.74
N ALA A 405 11.96 -6.96 -32.26
CA ALA A 405 11.10 -7.10 -33.43
C ALA A 405 11.89 -7.65 -34.64
N ASN A 406 13.11 -7.17 -34.89
CA ASN A 406 13.94 -7.70 -35.98
C ASN A 406 14.26 -9.19 -35.81
N LYS A 407 14.36 -9.70 -34.57
CA LYS A 407 14.62 -11.12 -34.32
C LYS A 407 13.38 -11.97 -34.51
N LEU A 408 12.22 -11.48 -34.06
CA LEU A 408 10.97 -12.24 -34.05
C LEU A 408 10.15 -12.11 -35.34
N CYS A 409 10.41 -11.07 -36.13
CA CYS A 409 9.61 -10.71 -37.30
C CYS A 409 10.38 -10.76 -38.62
N ASP A 410 11.65 -11.15 -38.62
CA ASP A 410 12.42 -11.34 -39.85
C ASP A 410 12.18 -12.75 -40.40
N GLU A 411 11.52 -12.84 -41.55
CA GLU A 411 11.20 -14.09 -42.25
C GLU A 411 12.41 -15.03 -42.43
N ASN A 412 13.62 -14.47 -42.56
CA ASN A 412 14.87 -15.23 -42.76
C ASN A 412 15.58 -15.57 -41.43
N GLY A 413 15.22 -14.91 -40.33
CA GLY A 413 15.83 -15.06 -39.00
C GLY A 413 15.09 -16.01 -38.05
N ILE A 414 13.92 -16.50 -38.46
CA ILE A 414 13.01 -17.32 -37.66
C ILE A 414 13.56 -18.75 -37.36
N GLY A 415 14.73 -19.13 -37.88
CA GLY A 415 15.33 -20.45 -37.66
C GLY A 415 15.71 -20.79 -36.21
N ASP A 416 16.10 -19.79 -35.41
CA ASP A 416 16.70 -20.01 -34.08
C ASP A 416 15.73 -19.85 -32.90
N PHE A 417 14.58 -19.19 -33.10
CA PHE A 417 13.56 -19.00 -32.05
C PHE A 417 12.18 -18.75 -32.66
N LEU A 418 11.26 -19.68 -32.38
CA LEU A 418 9.92 -19.75 -32.97
C LEU A 418 8.87 -19.55 -31.88
N PRO A 419 8.37 -18.32 -31.67
CA PRO A 419 7.31 -18.10 -30.68
C PRO A 419 6.06 -18.90 -31.04
N PRO A 420 5.43 -19.61 -30.08
CA PRO A 420 4.26 -20.43 -30.34
C PRO A 420 3.00 -19.63 -30.69
N ASN A 421 2.95 -18.34 -30.34
CA ASN A 421 1.75 -17.49 -30.42
C ASN A 421 1.85 -16.38 -31.47
N LEU A 422 2.90 -16.36 -32.29
CA LEU A 422 3.14 -15.29 -33.25
C LEU A 422 3.54 -15.83 -34.63
N ILE A 423 2.93 -15.25 -35.66
CA ILE A 423 3.30 -15.41 -37.06
C ILE A 423 3.39 -14.04 -37.72
N VAL A 424 4.12 -13.95 -38.82
CA VAL A 424 4.20 -12.76 -39.66
C VAL A 424 3.63 -13.02 -41.05
N ASP A 425 3.16 -11.95 -41.69
CA ASP A 425 2.75 -11.91 -43.09
C ASP A 425 3.99 -12.02 -43.98
N THR A 426 3.87 -12.77 -45.06
CA THR A 426 4.82 -12.74 -46.19
C THR A 426 4.05 -12.33 -47.45
N ASP A 427 4.74 -12.21 -48.58
CA ASP A 427 4.11 -11.85 -49.87
C ASP A 427 2.93 -12.75 -50.28
N TYR A 428 2.88 -14.00 -49.79
CA TYR A 428 1.91 -15.00 -50.26
C TYR A 428 1.29 -15.87 -49.15
N TRP A 429 1.83 -15.89 -47.93
CA TRP A 429 1.37 -16.76 -46.84
C TRP A 429 1.76 -16.23 -45.46
N TYR A 430 1.37 -16.94 -44.40
CA TYR A 430 1.88 -16.69 -43.06
C TYR A 430 3.14 -17.52 -42.76
N ALA A 431 4.14 -16.90 -42.13
CA ALA A 431 5.36 -17.56 -41.69
C ALA A 431 5.50 -17.51 -40.15
N PRO A 432 5.91 -18.61 -39.49
CA PRO A 432 6.07 -19.96 -40.04
C PRO A 432 4.74 -20.66 -40.34
N HIS A 433 4.69 -21.38 -41.46
CA HIS A 433 3.53 -22.22 -41.79
C HIS A 433 3.30 -23.33 -40.77
N THR A 434 4.37 -23.91 -40.21
CA THR A 434 4.29 -24.96 -39.19
C THR A 434 3.56 -24.50 -37.93
N THR A 435 3.72 -23.23 -37.55
CA THR A 435 3.00 -22.63 -36.41
C THR A 435 1.50 -22.56 -36.70
N VAL A 436 1.11 -22.12 -37.91
CA VAL A 436 -0.30 -22.07 -38.33
C VAL A 436 -0.92 -23.46 -38.38
N SER A 437 -0.23 -24.43 -38.98
CA SER A 437 -0.70 -25.82 -39.04
C SER A 437 -0.94 -26.36 -37.63
N ASN A 438 0.01 -26.18 -36.72
CA ASN A 438 -0.14 -26.64 -35.33
C ASN A 438 -1.35 -25.99 -34.62
N TRP A 439 -1.61 -24.70 -34.86
CA TRP A 439 -2.82 -24.06 -34.30
C TRP A 439 -4.10 -24.72 -34.80
N LEU A 440 -4.19 -24.96 -36.11
CA LEU A 440 -5.36 -25.57 -36.74
C LEU A 440 -5.51 -27.06 -36.41
N ASP A 441 -4.40 -27.76 -36.16
CA ASP A 441 -4.41 -29.16 -35.71
C ASP A 441 -4.96 -29.29 -34.28
N ILE A 442 -4.63 -28.32 -33.40
CA ILE A 442 -5.16 -28.27 -32.03
C ILE A 442 -6.62 -27.84 -32.02
N ASP A 443 -6.95 -26.77 -32.75
CA ASP A 443 -8.30 -26.24 -32.89
C ASP A 443 -8.55 -25.77 -34.33
N PRO A 444 -9.29 -26.56 -35.15
CA PRO A 444 -9.61 -26.20 -36.53
C PRO A 444 -10.43 -24.92 -36.67
N SER A 445 -11.05 -24.45 -35.58
CA SER A 445 -11.82 -23.21 -35.53
C SER A 445 -10.97 -21.98 -35.13
N THR A 446 -9.65 -22.16 -34.99
CA THR A 446 -8.72 -21.09 -34.60
C THR A 446 -8.87 -19.88 -35.51
N ILE A 447 -9.00 -18.71 -34.87
CA ILE A 447 -9.08 -17.43 -35.57
C ILE A 447 -7.73 -16.77 -35.51
N ILE A 448 -7.15 -16.57 -36.69
CA ILE A 448 -5.93 -15.77 -36.87
C ILE A 448 -6.33 -14.30 -36.86
N ALA A 449 -5.88 -13.58 -35.84
CA ALA A 449 -6.20 -12.17 -35.62
C ALA A 449 -4.94 -11.34 -35.52
N ARG A 450 -5.09 -10.03 -35.67
CA ARG A 450 -3.97 -9.11 -35.70
C ARG A 450 -3.24 -9.02 -34.36
N ALA A 451 -1.91 -9.13 -34.38
CA ALA A 451 -1.02 -8.77 -33.28
C ALA A 451 -0.26 -7.48 -33.61
N LYS A 452 0.23 -6.77 -32.58
CA LYS A 452 0.98 -5.52 -32.74
C LYS A 452 2.49 -5.68 -32.55
N THR A 453 2.95 -6.90 -32.33
CA THR A 453 4.34 -7.26 -32.07
C THR A 453 5.34 -6.63 -33.04
N CYS A 454 5.05 -6.74 -34.35
CA CYS A 454 5.96 -6.30 -35.41
C CYS A 454 5.65 -4.88 -35.94
N ALA A 455 4.72 -4.15 -35.30
CA ALA A 455 4.22 -2.87 -35.81
C ALA A 455 5.31 -1.81 -35.98
N VAL A 456 6.35 -1.82 -35.15
CA VAL A 456 7.48 -0.86 -35.22
C VAL A 456 8.32 -1.03 -36.49
N LEU A 457 8.27 -2.22 -37.11
CA LEU A 457 8.93 -2.50 -38.39
C LEU A 457 8.01 -2.25 -39.60
N GLY A 458 6.74 -1.89 -39.36
CA GLY A 458 5.72 -1.84 -40.42
C GLY A 458 5.33 -3.21 -40.95
N VAL A 459 5.76 -4.30 -40.31
CA VAL A 459 5.47 -5.68 -40.71
C VAL A 459 4.18 -6.15 -40.07
N ASN A 460 3.45 -6.92 -40.85
CA ASN A 460 2.19 -7.49 -40.44
C ASN A 460 2.38 -8.74 -39.57
N SER A 461 1.84 -8.74 -38.34
CA SER A 461 1.92 -9.88 -37.41
C SER A 461 0.56 -10.33 -36.90
N TYR A 462 0.44 -11.62 -36.57
CA TYR A 462 -0.82 -12.24 -36.17
C TYR A 462 -0.64 -13.23 -35.02
N LYS A 463 -1.76 -13.52 -34.35
CA LYS A 463 -1.90 -14.40 -33.20
C LYS A 463 -3.15 -15.28 -33.33
N PRO A 464 -3.24 -16.42 -32.63
CA PRO A 464 -4.37 -17.34 -32.77
C PRO A 464 -5.55 -17.00 -31.84
N SER A 465 -5.83 -15.71 -31.64
CA SER A 465 -6.95 -15.26 -30.81
C SER A 465 -7.36 -13.83 -31.14
N ARG A 466 -8.66 -13.61 -31.32
CA ARG A 466 -9.23 -12.26 -31.46
C ARG A 466 -9.32 -11.48 -30.14
N ARG A 467 -9.13 -12.14 -29.00
CA ARG A 467 -9.25 -11.51 -27.67
C ARG A 467 -7.96 -10.77 -27.32
N ILE A 468 -8.07 -9.75 -26.47
CA ILE A 468 -6.92 -9.20 -25.74
C ILE A 468 -6.47 -10.30 -24.77
N THR A 469 -5.28 -10.85 -24.99
CA THR A 469 -4.72 -11.95 -24.19
C THR A 469 -3.77 -11.40 -23.13
N PHE A 470 -3.36 -12.26 -22.21
CA PHE A 470 -2.33 -11.93 -21.23
C PHE A 470 -0.96 -11.58 -21.86
N MET A 471 -0.69 -11.98 -23.11
CA MET A 471 0.51 -11.59 -23.86
C MET A 471 0.36 -10.24 -24.58
N GLU A 472 -0.87 -9.74 -24.79
CA GLU A 472 -1.11 -8.38 -25.29
C GLU A 472 -1.20 -7.37 -24.14
N HIS A 473 -1.83 -7.77 -23.05
CA HIS A 473 -1.96 -6.97 -21.83
C HIS A 473 -2.07 -7.90 -20.62
N HIS A 474 -1.06 -7.90 -19.75
CA HIS A 474 -0.98 -8.80 -18.60
C HIS A 474 -2.22 -8.70 -17.69
N ASP A 475 -2.75 -7.49 -17.44
CA ASP A 475 -3.94 -7.30 -16.59
C ASP A 475 -5.23 -7.93 -17.13
N SER A 476 -5.28 -8.31 -18.41
CA SER A 476 -6.46 -9.04 -18.92
C SER A 476 -6.63 -10.38 -18.19
N GLY A 477 -5.52 -11.02 -17.78
CA GLY A 477 -5.52 -12.36 -17.19
C GLY A 477 -6.10 -13.46 -18.10
N VAL A 478 -6.44 -13.14 -19.35
CA VAL A 478 -7.09 -14.08 -20.28
C VAL A 478 -6.02 -14.94 -20.94
N ILE A 479 -6.02 -16.22 -20.58
CA ILE A 479 -5.21 -17.27 -21.22
C ILE A 479 -6.16 -18.11 -22.08
N PRO A 480 -6.13 -18.01 -23.42
CA PRO A 480 -6.96 -18.84 -24.28
C PRO A 480 -6.63 -20.34 -24.09
N PRO A 481 -7.60 -21.26 -24.20
CA PRO A 481 -7.34 -22.70 -24.06
C PRO A 481 -6.25 -23.22 -25.02
N LEU A 482 -6.24 -22.72 -26.26
CA LEU A 482 -5.17 -23.02 -27.23
C LEU A 482 -3.78 -22.64 -26.70
N TYR A 483 -3.65 -21.53 -25.96
CA TYR A 483 -2.35 -21.10 -25.42
C TYR A 483 -1.86 -22.06 -24.34
N LEU A 484 -2.74 -22.64 -23.52
CA LEU A 484 -2.35 -23.66 -22.53
C LEU A 484 -1.79 -24.92 -23.21
N VAL A 485 -2.41 -25.36 -24.32
CA VAL A 485 -1.91 -26.49 -25.10
C VAL A 485 -0.55 -26.16 -25.74
N LEU A 486 -0.43 -24.98 -26.35
CA LEU A 486 0.83 -24.51 -26.92
C LEU A 486 1.93 -24.40 -25.87
N TRP A 487 1.59 -23.93 -24.67
CA TRP A 487 2.53 -23.81 -23.57
C TRP A 487 3.04 -25.16 -23.12
N GLU A 488 2.16 -26.14 -22.94
CA GLU A 488 2.55 -27.52 -22.61
C GLU A 488 3.41 -28.17 -23.71
N GLN A 489 3.12 -27.91 -24.99
CA GLN A 489 3.97 -28.36 -26.09
C GLN A 489 5.38 -27.73 -26.04
N GLN A 490 5.49 -26.45 -25.69
CA GLN A 490 6.77 -25.78 -25.51
C GLN A 490 7.53 -26.27 -24.27
N LEU A 491 6.82 -26.61 -23.20
CA LEU A 491 7.43 -27.22 -22.00
C LEU A 491 8.05 -28.58 -22.31
N LYS A 492 7.43 -29.34 -23.23
CA LYS A 492 8.00 -30.57 -23.77
C LYS A 492 9.25 -30.26 -24.59
N LYS A 493 9.20 -29.31 -25.52
CA LYS A 493 10.33 -28.90 -26.37
C LYS A 493 11.43 -28.14 -25.60
N GLN A 494 12.35 -28.86 -24.96
CA GLN A 494 13.39 -28.24 -24.13
C GLN A 494 14.30 -27.28 -24.91
N ASN A 495 14.53 -27.50 -26.20
CA ASN A 495 15.29 -26.58 -27.06
C ASN A 495 14.60 -25.23 -27.31
N ALA A 496 13.29 -25.13 -27.09
CA ALA A 496 12.55 -23.87 -27.20
C ALA A 496 12.58 -23.05 -25.90
N GLN A 497 12.98 -23.67 -24.79
CA GLN A 497 13.18 -23.00 -23.50
C GLN A 497 14.63 -22.53 -23.37
N ARG A 498 14.84 -21.45 -22.61
CA ARG A 498 16.18 -20.95 -22.29
C ARG A 498 16.44 -21.08 -20.79
N PRO A 499 17.14 -22.13 -20.34
CA PRO A 499 17.42 -22.33 -18.93
C PRO A 499 18.48 -21.34 -18.41
N ILE A 500 18.54 -21.20 -17.08
CA ILE A 500 19.49 -20.33 -16.37
C ILE A 500 20.97 -20.67 -16.66
N SER A 501 21.27 -21.90 -17.09
CA SER A 501 22.63 -22.31 -17.45
C SER A 501 23.25 -21.41 -18.53
N MET A 502 22.44 -20.89 -19.47
CA MET A 502 22.92 -19.90 -20.44
C MET A 502 23.33 -18.58 -19.79
N ASN A 503 22.60 -18.12 -18.77
CA ASN A 503 22.95 -16.91 -18.03
C ASN A 503 24.26 -17.12 -17.23
N PHE A 504 24.39 -18.27 -16.55
CA PHE A 504 25.64 -18.63 -15.86
C PHE A 504 26.83 -18.71 -16.81
N PHE A 505 26.68 -19.38 -17.96
CA PHE A 505 27.71 -19.44 -18.99
C PHE A 505 28.19 -18.04 -19.38
N GLN A 506 27.27 -17.15 -19.74
CA GLN A 506 27.60 -15.78 -20.15
C GLN A 506 28.33 -15.01 -19.05
N VAL A 507 27.86 -15.11 -17.81
CA VAL A 507 28.47 -14.41 -16.67
C VAL A 507 29.89 -14.93 -16.40
N PHE A 508 30.09 -16.26 -16.32
CA PHE A 508 31.42 -16.83 -16.07
C PHE A 508 32.38 -16.64 -17.23
N HIS A 509 31.90 -16.70 -18.47
CA HIS A 509 32.70 -16.44 -19.67
C HIS A 509 33.22 -15.00 -19.67
N ASN A 510 32.34 -14.02 -19.43
CA ASN A 510 32.71 -12.61 -19.36
C ASN A 510 33.69 -12.31 -18.21
N ASN A 511 33.60 -13.06 -17.10
CA ASN A 511 34.50 -12.95 -15.96
C ASN A 511 35.82 -13.74 -16.15
N GLY A 512 36.03 -14.39 -17.29
CA GLY A 512 37.24 -15.17 -17.60
C GLY A 512 37.34 -16.52 -16.89
N ASN A 513 36.30 -16.97 -16.19
CA ASN A 513 36.27 -18.28 -15.53
C ASN A 513 35.86 -19.38 -16.51
N GLN A 514 36.81 -19.81 -17.35
CA GLN A 514 36.57 -20.78 -18.42
C GLN A 514 36.07 -22.13 -17.92
N LYS A 515 36.49 -22.57 -16.72
CA LYS A 515 36.07 -23.86 -16.15
C LYS A 515 34.58 -23.86 -15.83
N GLU A 516 34.10 -22.82 -15.15
CA GLU A 516 32.68 -22.68 -14.85
C GLU A 516 31.86 -22.42 -16.11
N ALA A 517 32.36 -21.59 -17.02
CA ALA A 517 31.70 -21.34 -18.30
C ALA A 517 31.48 -22.64 -19.09
N ALA A 518 32.52 -23.47 -19.25
CA ALA A 518 32.42 -24.74 -19.96
C ALA A 518 31.41 -25.70 -19.30
N HIS A 519 31.37 -25.76 -17.97
CA HIS A 519 30.37 -26.57 -17.27
C HIS A 519 28.94 -26.10 -17.59
N TRP A 520 28.67 -24.81 -17.50
CA TRP A 520 27.32 -24.28 -17.73
C TRP A 520 26.89 -24.33 -19.19
N LEU A 521 27.84 -24.22 -20.13
CA LEU A 521 27.55 -24.47 -21.55
C LEU A 521 27.14 -25.93 -21.77
N ALA A 522 27.86 -26.89 -21.18
CA ALA A 522 27.50 -28.30 -21.27
C ALA A 522 26.12 -28.59 -20.64
N GLU A 523 25.79 -27.97 -19.51
CA GLU A 523 24.46 -28.09 -18.90
C GLU A 523 23.35 -27.50 -19.79
N TYR A 524 23.62 -26.38 -20.49
CA TYR A 524 22.70 -25.82 -21.48
C TYR A 524 22.49 -26.77 -22.67
N GLU A 525 23.58 -27.30 -23.24
CA GLU A 525 23.51 -28.25 -24.36
C GLU A 525 22.81 -29.55 -23.97
N ALA A 526 23.06 -30.06 -22.76
CA ALA A 526 22.37 -31.24 -22.22
C ALA A 526 20.86 -31.00 -22.08
N PHE A 527 20.45 -29.82 -21.59
CA PHE A 527 19.05 -29.44 -21.52
C PHE A 527 18.43 -29.33 -22.92
N ALA A 528 19.09 -28.65 -23.86
CA ALA A 528 18.58 -28.50 -25.22
C ALA A 528 18.49 -29.83 -26.01
N SER A 529 19.35 -30.81 -25.69
CA SER A 529 19.45 -32.10 -26.40
C SER A 529 18.60 -33.23 -25.79
N ALA A 530 17.98 -33.03 -24.62
CA ALA A 530 17.22 -34.07 -23.91
C ALA A 530 15.92 -34.55 -24.64
N GLN A 531 15.66 -34.08 -25.86
CA GLN A 531 14.59 -34.57 -26.74
C GLN A 531 15.07 -34.98 -28.15
N GLY A 532 16.33 -35.38 -28.28
CA GLY A 532 16.84 -36.05 -29.48
C GLY A 532 16.74 -37.59 -29.46
N GLN A 533 16.06 -38.19 -28.47
CA GLN A 533 15.85 -39.65 -28.34
C GLN A 533 14.39 -40.02 -28.21
#